data_AF-A0A661EVU5-F1
#
_entry.id   AF-A0A661EVU5-F1
#
_cell.length_a   1.000
_cell.length_b   1.000
_cell.length_c   1.000
_cell.angle_alpha   90.00
_cell.angle_beta   90.00
_cell.angle_gamma   90.00
#
_symmetry.space_group_name_H-M   'P 1'
#
loop_
_entity.id
_entity.type
_entity.pdbx_description
1 polymer ?
#
loop_
_entity_poly.entity_id
_entity_poly.type
_entity_poly.pdbx_seq_one_letter_code
_entity_poly.pdbx_strand_id
1 'polypeptide(L)'
;DSKARLHHLSFHLESWDEIRNAADIMSKKYIPVEYGPGRHGLTRGLTIYFFDPSGNRNETFHGGYFRYPDNPTIIWDHTEVPKGIFYYGHQVVESFVSANT
;
A
#
# COMPACT_ATOMS: atom_id res chain seq x y z
N ASP A 1 14.51 10.99 -18.67
CA ASP A 1 14.63 10.06 -17.54
C ASP A 1 15.00 10.73 -16.25
N SER A 2 14.02 11.06 -15.42
CA SER A 2 14.29 11.31 -14.01
C SER A 2 14.60 9.97 -13.34
N LYS A 3 15.82 9.82 -12.80
CA LYS A 3 16.24 8.60 -12.09
C LYS A 3 15.56 8.40 -10.73
N ALA A 4 14.75 9.37 -10.29
CA ALA A 4 14.01 9.34 -9.04
C ALA A 4 12.55 9.71 -9.32
N ARG A 5 11.63 8.88 -8.84
CA ARG A 5 10.19 9.10 -8.82
C ARG A 5 9.68 8.82 -7.41
N LEU A 6 8.64 9.52 -6.98
CA LEU A 6 7.93 9.28 -5.75
C LEU A 6 6.82 8.25 -6.01
N HIS A 7 6.91 7.11 -5.31
CA HIS A 7 5.90 6.05 -5.45
C HIS A 7 4.64 6.36 -4.64
N HIS A 8 4.78 6.72 -3.36
CA HIS A 8 3.69 7.19 -2.50
C HIS A 8 4.23 7.78 -1.19
N LEU A 9 3.36 8.48 -0.45
CA LEU A 9 3.52 8.76 0.97
C LEU A 9 2.53 7.91 1.78
N SER A 10 2.94 7.41 2.95
CA SER A 10 2.13 6.52 3.78
C SER A 10 1.76 7.17 5.11
N PHE A 11 0.51 6.98 5.53
CA PHE A 11 -0.07 7.54 6.74
C PHE A 11 -0.56 6.41 7.65
N HIS A 12 -0.05 6.38 8.88
CA HIS A 12 -0.39 5.34 9.85
C HIS A 12 -1.79 5.54 10.43
N LEU A 13 -2.59 4.47 10.46
CA LEU A 13 -3.88 4.40 11.14
C LEU A 13 -3.82 3.40 12.31
N GLU A 14 -4.74 3.56 13.26
CA GLU A 14 -4.68 2.87 14.56
C GLU A 14 -5.31 1.47 14.55
N SER A 15 -6.17 1.15 13.58
CA SER A 15 -6.85 -0.15 13.54
C SER A 15 -7.29 -0.56 12.13
N TRP A 16 -7.72 -1.81 11.99
CA TRP A 16 -8.41 -2.27 10.78
C TRP A 16 -9.74 -1.54 10.55
N ASP A 17 -10.46 -1.19 11.62
CA ASP A 17 -11.70 -0.44 11.50
C ASP A 17 -11.45 0.98 10.97
N GLU A 18 -10.30 1.58 11.27
CA GLU A 18 -9.89 2.86 10.69
C GLU A 18 -9.55 2.73 9.19
N ILE A 19 -8.97 1.61 8.76
CA ILE A 19 -8.78 1.32 7.32
C ILE A 19 -10.14 1.21 6.63
N ARG A 20 -11.10 0.48 7.21
CA ARG A 20 -12.49 0.41 6.71
C ARG A 20 -13.13 1.81 6.64
N ASN A 21 -13.01 2.60 7.70
CA ASN A 21 -13.53 3.96 7.76
C ASN A 21 -12.91 4.88 6.69
N ALA A 22 -11.60 4.76 6.45
CA ALA A 22 -10.92 5.48 5.38
C ALA A 22 -11.49 5.12 4.00
N ALA A 23 -11.75 3.84 3.73
CA ALA A 23 -12.41 3.41 2.49
C ALA A 23 -13.82 4.00 2.34
N ASP A 24 -14.61 4.01 3.42
CA ASP A 24 -15.95 4.62 3.43
C ASP A 24 -15.88 6.14 3.11
N ILE A 25 -14.89 6.85 3.65
CA ILE A 25 -14.67 8.29 3.38
C ILE A 25 -14.26 8.51 1.92
N MET A 26 -13.34 7.70 1.39
CA MET A 26 -12.90 7.78 -0.01
C MET A 26 -14.08 7.57 -0.96
N SER A 27 -14.93 6.57 -0.68
CA SER A 27 -16.16 6.31 -1.45
C SER A 27 -17.12 7.50 -1.41
N LYS A 28 -17.42 8.04 -0.22
CA LYS A 28 -18.31 9.21 -0.05
C LYS A 28 -17.82 10.45 -0.79
N LYS A 29 -16.51 10.60 -0.97
CA LYS A 29 -15.88 11.75 -1.61
C LYS A 29 -15.47 11.50 -3.06
N TYR A 30 -15.77 10.34 -3.63
CA TYR A 30 -15.34 9.94 -4.98
C TYR A 30 -13.81 10.08 -5.18
N ILE A 31 -13.03 9.76 -4.14
CA ILE A 31 -11.57 9.74 -4.23
C ILE A 31 -11.16 8.51 -5.07
N PRO A 32 -10.29 8.67 -6.09
CA PRO A 32 -9.81 7.54 -6.87
C PRO A 32 -8.98 6.58 -6.02
N VAL A 33 -9.51 5.39 -5.77
CA VAL A 33 -8.81 4.29 -5.11
C VAL A 33 -8.16 3.40 -6.17
N GLU A 34 -6.87 3.17 -6.05
CA GLU A 34 -6.10 2.28 -6.92
C GLU A 34 -6.20 0.83 -6.46
N TYR A 35 -6.10 0.61 -5.14
CA TYR A 35 -6.14 -0.72 -4.54
C TYR A 35 -6.60 -0.65 -3.09
N GLY A 36 -7.33 -1.68 -2.66
CA GLY A 36 -7.68 -1.92 -1.27
C GLY A 36 -9.16 -1.70 -0.95
N PRO A 37 -9.59 -1.94 0.31
CA PRO A 37 -8.78 -2.39 1.45
C PRO A 37 -8.09 -3.75 1.21
N GLY A 38 -6.80 -3.83 1.54
CA GLY A 38 -6.01 -5.02 1.30
C GLY A 38 -4.92 -5.23 2.34
N ARG A 39 -4.02 -6.17 2.07
CA ARG A 39 -2.90 -6.52 2.93
C ARG A 39 -1.65 -6.76 2.11
N HIS A 40 -0.51 -6.31 2.61
CA HIS A 40 0.79 -6.63 2.07
C HIS A 40 1.31 -7.97 2.60
N GLY A 41 2.02 -8.72 1.75
CA GLY A 41 2.83 -9.86 2.19
C GLY A 41 4.08 -9.34 2.91
N LEU A 42 4.77 -8.40 2.26
CA LEU A 42 5.77 -7.52 2.87
C LEU A 42 5.13 -6.77 4.04
N THR A 43 5.86 -6.57 5.14
CA THR A 43 5.40 -5.91 6.40
C THR A 43 4.20 -6.53 7.12
N ARG A 44 3.32 -7.29 6.43
CA ARG A 44 2.02 -7.81 6.90
C ARG A 44 0.97 -6.72 7.15
N GLY A 45 1.24 -5.47 6.76
CA GLY A 45 0.37 -4.33 7.00
C GLY A 45 -0.87 -4.30 6.12
N LEU A 46 -1.91 -3.67 6.65
CA LEU A 46 -3.19 -3.42 6.00
C LEU A 46 -3.12 -2.09 5.27
N THR A 47 -3.63 -2.02 4.04
CA THR A 47 -3.34 -0.92 3.11
C THR A 47 -4.54 -0.50 2.24
N ILE A 48 -4.59 0.78 1.87
CA ILE A 48 -5.36 1.31 0.74
C ILE A 48 -4.47 2.29 -0.01
N TYR A 49 -4.34 2.15 -1.32
CA TYR A 49 -3.70 3.12 -2.21
C TYR A 49 -4.74 3.98 -2.91
N PHE A 50 -4.52 5.29 -2.91
CA PHE A 50 -5.42 6.27 -3.52
C PHE A 50 -4.63 7.47 -4.05
N PHE A 51 -5.23 8.27 -4.93
CA PHE A 51 -4.59 9.45 -5.49
C PHE A 51 -5.15 10.76 -4.91
N ASP A 52 -4.28 11.74 -4.68
CA ASP A 52 -4.70 13.12 -4.42
C ASP A 52 -5.07 13.85 -5.74
N PRO A 53 -5.65 15.07 -5.67
CA PRO A 53 -6.01 15.83 -6.87
C PRO A 53 -4.85 16.22 -7.79
N SER A 54 -3.60 16.14 -7.31
CA SER A 54 -2.39 16.38 -8.10
C SER A 54 -1.81 15.12 -8.72
N GLY A 55 -2.42 13.95 -8.47
CA GLY A 55 -1.98 12.67 -8.98
C GLY A 55 -0.89 12.00 -8.15
N ASN A 56 -0.56 12.53 -6.96
CA ASN A 56 0.37 11.85 -6.06
C ASN A 56 -0.36 10.67 -5.40
N ARG A 57 0.28 9.50 -5.38
CA ARG A 57 -0.25 8.34 -4.67
C ARG A 57 -0.03 8.50 -3.17
N ASN A 58 -1.05 8.16 -2.39
CA ASN A 58 -1.02 8.10 -0.95
C ASN A 58 -1.43 6.71 -0.48
N GLU A 59 -1.00 6.34 0.73
CA GLU A 59 -1.34 5.09 1.38
C GLU A 59 -1.92 5.35 2.78
N THR A 60 -3.04 4.71 3.12
CA THR A 60 -3.40 4.50 4.53
C THR A 60 -2.91 3.14 4.98
N PHE A 61 -2.11 3.10 6.04
CA PHE A 61 -1.44 1.88 6.50
C PHE A 61 -1.74 1.57 7.96
N HIS A 62 -2.04 0.32 8.29
CA HIS A 62 -2.16 -0.13 9.68
C HIS A 62 -1.45 -1.46 9.94
N GLY A 63 -0.91 -1.61 11.14
CA GLY A 63 -0.40 -2.88 11.66
C GLY A 63 1.00 -3.22 11.14
N GLY A 64 1.20 -4.51 10.84
CA GLY A 64 2.50 -5.07 10.51
C GLY A 64 3.23 -5.59 11.75
N TYR A 65 4.54 -5.39 11.82
CA TYR A 65 5.36 -5.81 12.97
C TYR A 65 6.40 -4.75 13.32
N PHE A 66 6.75 -4.68 14.60
CA PHE A 66 7.89 -3.88 15.05
C PHE A 66 9.19 -4.53 14.59
N ARG A 67 10.12 -3.69 14.15
CA ARG A 67 11.46 -4.11 13.74
C ARG A 67 12.49 -3.60 14.74
N TYR A 68 13.33 -4.51 15.19
CA TYR A 68 14.56 -4.27 15.95
C TYR A 68 15.79 -4.58 15.09
N PRO A 69 16.96 -3.99 15.40
CA PRO A 69 18.18 -4.15 14.60
C PRO A 69 18.62 -5.62 14.38
N ASP A 70 18.32 -6.49 15.34
CA ASP A 70 18.69 -7.91 15.34
C ASP A 70 17.66 -8.84 14.69
N ASN A 71 16.45 -8.35 14.37
CA ASN A 71 15.46 -9.21 13.73
C ASN A 71 15.97 -9.69 12.36
N PRO A 72 15.73 -10.96 12.01
CA PRO A 72 16.17 -11.51 10.74
C PRO A 72 15.48 -10.83 9.56
N THR A 73 16.21 -10.67 8.47
CA THR A 73 15.65 -10.17 7.22
C THR A 73 14.69 -11.21 6.63
N ILE A 74 13.44 -10.82 6.39
CA ILE A 74 12.46 -11.64 5.67
C ILE A 74 12.71 -11.42 4.17
N ILE A 75 13.03 -12.50 3.45
CA ILE A 75 13.34 -12.49 2.03
C ILE A 75 12.12 -12.98 1.25
N TRP A 76 11.78 -12.26 0.18
CA TRP A 76 10.78 -12.64 -0.81
C TRP A 76 11.47 -12.77 -2.15
N ASP A 77 11.24 -13.88 -2.85
CA ASP A 77 11.82 -14.06 -4.18
C ASP A 77 11.06 -13.23 -5.23
N HIS A 78 11.71 -12.91 -6.35
CA HIS A 78 11.11 -12.19 -7.46
C HIS A 78 9.85 -12.90 -8.03
N THR A 79 9.79 -14.24 -7.93
CA THR A 79 8.60 -15.02 -8.30
C THR A 79 7.42 -14.79 -7.37
N GLU A 80 7.64 -14.27 -6.15
CA GLU A 80 6.60 -14.02 -5.16
C GLU A 80 6.10 -12.57 -5.14
N VAL A 81 6.60 -11.71 -6.03
CA VAL A 81 6.25 -10.27 -6.07
C VAL A 81 4.74 -10.01 -6.00
N PRO A 82 3.86 -10.71 -6.75
CA PRO A 82 2.43 -10.46 -6.68
C PRO A 82 1.84 -10.69 -5.28
N LYS A 83 2.30 -11.73 -4.57
CA LYS A 83 1.89 -12.05 -3.20
C LYS A 83 2.57 -11.16 -2.16
N GLY A 84 3.82 -10.78 -2.41
CA GLY A 84 4.59 -9.89 -1.56
C GLY A 84 3.97 -8.50 -1.48
N ILE A 85 3.53 -7.95 -2.62
CA ILE A 85 2.86 -6.66 -2.68
C ILE A 85 1.39 -6.80 -2.29
N PHE A 86 0.62 -7.70 -2.91
CA PHE A 86 -0.83 -7.82 -2.70
C PHE A 86 -1.20 -9.22 -2.20
N TYR A 87 -1.16 -9.39 -0.87
CA TYR A 87 -1.24 -10.71 -0.22
C TYR A 87 -2.53 -11.47 -0.51
N TYR A 88 -3.67 -10.80 -0.62
CA TYR A 88 -4.94 -11.47 -0.90
C TYR A 88 -5.20 -11.66 -2.41
N GLY A 89 -4.73 -10.71 -3.23
CA GLY A 89 -5.03 -10.70 -4.66
C GLY A 89 -4.08 -11.54 -5.50
N HIS A 90 -2.84 -11.71 -5.05
CA HIS A 90 -1.75 -12.38 -5.80
C HIS A 90 -1.59 -11.85 -7.24
N GLN A 91 -1.97 -10.59 -7.48
CA GLN A 91 -1.94 -9.94 -8.79
C GLN A 91 -1.47 -8.51 -8.60
N VAL A 92 -0.52 -8.09 -9.43
CA VAL A 92 0.01 -6.72 -9.40
C VAL A 92 -0.90 -5.82 -10.23
N VAL A 93 -1.37 -4.73 -9.63
CA VAL A 93 -2.07 -3.66 -10.35
C VAL A 93 -1.05 -2.94 -11.24
N GLU A 94 -1.30 -2.85 -12.54
CA GLU A 94 -0.32 -2.30 -13.50
C GLU A 94 0.11 -0.85 -13.18
N SER A 95 -0.85 -0.02 -12.74
CA SER A 95 -0.58 1.35 -12.35
C SER A 95 0.34 1.44 -11.12
N PHE A 96 0.36 0.43 -10.24
CA PHE A 96 1.26 0.38 -9.08
C PHE A 96 2.72 0.54 -9.51
N VAL A 97 3.11 -0.12 -10.60
CA VAL A 97 4.49 -0.08 -11.10
C VAL A 97 4.75 1.17 -11.97
N SER A 98 3.78 1.57 -12.78
CA SER A 98 3.98 2.56 -13.85
C SER A 98 3.65 4.01 -13.46
N ALA A 99 2.63 4.22 -12.62
CA ALA A 99 2.12 5.53 -12.22
C ALA A 99 2.83 6.04 -10.97
N ASN A 100 3.89 6.82 -11.15
CA ASN A 100 4.63 7.50 -10.08
C ASN A 100 4.85 8.97 -10.45
N THR A 101 4.97 9.85 -9.48
CA THR A 101 5.19 11.31 -9.70
C THR A 101 6.66 11.67 -9.63
#